data_AF-A0A919WNL1-F1
#
_entry.id   AF-A0A919WNL1-F1
#
_cell.length_a   1.000
_cell.length_b   1.000
_cell.length_c   1.000
_cell.angle_alpha   90.00
_cell.angle_beta   90.00
_cell.angle_gamma   90.00
#
_symmetry.space_group_name_H-M   'P 1'
#
loop_
_entity.id
_entity.type
_entity.pdbx_description
1 polymer ?
#
loop_
_entity_poly.entity_id
_entity_poly.type
_entity_poly.pdbx_seq_one_letter_code
_entity_poly.pdbx_strand_id
1 'polypeptide(L)' 'MYNDKLGIKNVQIINSSGPEAQQDVFHFHFHVVPRTLGDNQDIKWTTHKEWREKFDDLLAKI' A
#
# COMPACT_ATOMS: atom_id res chain seq x y z
N MET A 1 13.87 4.35 18.32
CA MET A 1 13.18 5.62 18.70
C MET A 1 11.66 5.51 18.56
N TYR A 2 11.08 5.34 17.37
CA TYR A 2 9.61 5.28 17.23
C TYR A 2 8.98 4.05 17.87
N ASN A 3 9.61 2.88 17.72
CA ASN A 3 9.19 1.68 18.44
C ASN A 3 9.31 1.87 19.97
N ASP A 4 10.46 2.36 20.44
CA ASP A 4 10.72 2.49 21.88
C ASP A 4 9.88 3.59 22.55
N LYS A 5 9.54 4.67 21.84
CA LYS A 5 8.77 5.80 22.39
C LYS A 5 7.26 5.68 22.16
N LEU A 6 6.82 5.06 21.08
CA LEU A 6 5.41 5.02 20.66
C LEU A 6 4.85 3.59 20.60
N GLY A 7 5.65 2.56 20.82
CA GLY A 7 5.22 1.16 20.72
C GLY A 7 4.88 0.71 19.29
N ILE A 8 5.22 1.52 18.27
CA ILE A 8 4.90 1.24 16.88
C ILE A 8 5.91 0.23 16.32
N LYS A 9 5.43 -0.98 16.02
CA LYS A 9 6.23 -2.08 15.48
C LYS A 9 6.12 -2.25 13.98
N ASN A 10 4.95 -1.95 13.42
CA ASN A 10 4.65 -2.11 11.99
C ASN A 10 3.98 -0.84 11.48
N VAL A 11 4.25 -0.48 10.22
CA VAL A 11 3.72 0.71 9.56
C VAL A 11 3.35 0.37 8.13
N GLN A 12 2.26 0.94 7.64
CA GLN A 12 1.88 0.99 6.24
C GLN A 12 2.07 2.41 5.71
N ILE A 13 2.66 2.55 4.53
CA ILE A 13 2.84 3.83 3.83
C ILE A 13 2.06 3.78 2.53
N ILE A 14 1.13 4.70 2.32
CA ILE A 14 0.22 4.70 1.16
C ILE A 14 0.18 6.11 0.56
N ASN A 15 0.15 6.17 -0.77
CA ASN A 15 -0.28 7.33 -1.53
C ASN A 15 -1.45 6.92 -2.43
N SER A 16 -2.44 7.81 -2.56
CA SER A 16 -3.55 7.69 -3.49
C SER A 16 -3.45 8.79 -4.53
N SER A 17 -3.46 8.39 -5.81
CA SER A 17 -3.38 9.29 -6.97
C SER A 17 -4.60 9.09 -7.87
N GLY A 18 -5.59 9.97 -7.73
CA GLY A 18 -6.88 9.92 -8.42
C GLY A 18 -8.05 9.43 -7.54
N PRO A 19 -9.29 9.84 -7.84
CA PRO A 19 -10.47 9.56 -7.00
C PRO A 19 -10.78 8.06 -6.91
N GLU A 20 -10.62 7.30 -7.99
CA GLU A 20 -10.79 5.84 -7.99
C GLU A 20 -9.70 5.10 -7.19
N ALA A 21 -8.55 5.75 -6.99
CA ALA A 21 -7.51 5.29 -6.07
C ALA A 21 -7.76 5.75 -4.62
N GLN A 22 -8.95 6.28 -4.32
CA GLN A 22 -9.39 6.78 -3.02
C GLN A 22 -8.70 8.08 -2.58
N GLN A 23 -8.37 8.97 -3.52
CA GLN A 23 -7.87 10.31 -3.19
C GLN A 23 -9.04 11.28 -2.95
N ASP A 24 -9.23 11.70 -1.70
CA ASP A 24 -10.25 12.71 -1.34
C ASP A 24 -9.71 14.14 -1.38
N VAL A 25 -8.43 14.34 -1.02
CA VAL A 25 -7.78 15.66 -1.00
C VAL A 25 -6.75 15.74 -2.12
N PHE A 26 -6.98 16.67 -3.06
CA PHE A 26 -6.15 16.89 -4.25
C PHE A 26 -4.90 17.73 -3.95
N HIS A 27 -4.11 17.24 -2.99
CA HIS A 27 -2.77 17.69 -2.64
C HIS A 27 -1.91 16.44 -2.50
N PHE A 28 -0.66 16.44 -2.95
CA PHE A 28 0.20 15.26 -2.82
C PHE A 28 0.52 14.95 -1.35
N HIS A 29 0.01 13.85 -0.82
CA HIS A 29 0.21 13.44 0.57
C HIS A 29 0.46 11.94 0.69
N PHE A 30 1.03 11.55 1.83
CA PHE A 30 1.22 10.16 2.22
C PHE A 30 0.49 9.89 3.53
N HIS A 31 -0.20 8.76 3.59
CA HIS A 31 -0.64 8.18 4.84
C HIS A 31 0.49 7.34 5.41
N VAL A 32 0.83 7.56 6.69
CA VAL A 32 1.75 6.72 7.46
C VAL A 32 0.96 6.15 8.63
N VAL A 33 0.55 4.88 8.51
CA VAL A 33 -0.44 4.26 9.40
C VAL A 33 0.23 3.15 10.22
N PRO A 34 0.32 3.26 11.55
CA PRO A 34 0.73 2.15 12.41
C PRO A 34 -0.23 0.97 12.27
N ARG A 35 0.30 -0.25 12.16
CA ARG A 35 -0.49 -1.48 11.93
C ARG A 35 -0.36 -2.47 13.07
N THR A 36 -1.47 -3.13 13.41
CA THR A 36 -1.52 -4.20 14.41
C THR A 36 -2.49 -5.29 13.98
N LEU A 37 -2.28 -6.52 14.46
CA LEU A 37 -3.20 -7.62 14.18
C LEU A 37 -4.63 -7.26 14.64
N GLY A 38 -5.61 -7.35 13.73
CA GLY A 38 -7.01 -7.07 14.03
C GLY A 38 -7.42 -5.59 13.95
N ASP A 39 -6.61 -4.71 13.36
CA ASP A 39 -6.96 -3.29 13.18
C ASP A 39 -8.02 -3.01 12.09
N ASN A 40 -8.53 -4.06 11.42
CA ASN A 40 -9.57 -4.02 10.40
C ASN A 40 -9.25 -3.14 9.17
N GLN A 41 -7.97 -2.84 8.91
CA GLN A 41 -7.52 -2.05 7.75
C GLN A 41 -6.77 -2.89 6.71
N ASP A 42 -7.19 -4.15 6.55
CA ASP A 42 -6.51 -5.09 5.67
C ASP A 42 -6.86 -4.83 4.20
N ILE A 43 -5.81 -4.56 3.41
CA ILE A 43 -5.93 -4.54 1.96
C ILE A 43 -5.80 -5.98 1.46
N LYS A 44 -6.87 -6.49 0.84
CA LYS A 44 -6.89 -7.83 0.27
C LYS A 44 -6.39 -7.80 -1.17
N TRP A 45 -5.15 -8.26 -1.37
CA TRP A 45 -4.58 -8.44 -2.70
C TRP A 45 -4.79 -9.87 -3.18
N THR A 46 -5.38 -10.03 -4.35
CA THR A 46 -5.38 -11.32 -5.05
C THR A 46 -4.08 -11.44 -5.82
N THR A 47 -3.30 -12.47 -5.50
CA THR A 47 -2.05 -12.76 -6.23
C THR A 47 -2.35 -13.68 -7.42
N HIS A 48 -1.80 -13.34 -8.58
CA HIS A 48 -1.97 -14.08 -9.82
C HIS A 48 -0.63 -14.64 -10.27
N LYS A 49 -0.33 -15.88 -9.88
CA LYS A 49 0.97 -16.52 -10.17
C LYS A 49 1.19 -16.72 -11.67
N GLU A 50 0.11 -16.94 -12.41
CA GLU A 50 0.08 -17.10 -13.86
C GLU A 50 0.58 -15.86 -14.62
N TRP A 51 0.58 -14.68 -14.01
CA TRP A 51 1.12 -13.47 -14.65
C TRP A 51 2.65 -13.44 -14.68
N ARG A 52 3.32 -14.33 -13.93
CA ARG A 52 4.78 -14.36 -13.88
C ARG A 52 5.39 -14.66 -15.25
N GLU A 53 4.77 -15.54 -16.04
CA GLU A 53 5.24 -15.90 -17.37
C GLU A 53 5.08 -14.75 -18.38
N LYS A 54 4.13 -13.83 -18.13
CA LYS A 54 3.86 -12.66 -18.98
C LYS A 54 4.57 -11.40 -18.52
N PHE A 55 5.48 -11.52 -17.54
CA PHE A 55 6.11 -10.36 -16.92
C PHE A 55 6.98 -9.57 -17.91
N ASP A 56 7.74 -10.27 -18.76
CA ASP A 56 8.62 -9.63 -19.74
C ASP A 56 7.81 -8.89 -20.82
N ASP A 57 6.68 -9.48 -21.27
CA ASP A 57 5.76 -8.84 -22.21
C ASP A 57 5.11 -7.57 -21.64
N LEU A 58 4.86 -7.55 -20.32
CA LEU A 58 4.33 -6.36 -19.63
C LEU A 58 5.39 -5.26 -19.59
N LEU A 59 6.64 -5.60 -19.24
CA LEU A 59 7.74 -4.63 -19.17
C LEU A 59 8.00 -3.96 -20.52
N ALA A 60 7.87 -4.68 -21.64
CA ALA A 60 8.04 -4.11 -22.97
C ALA A 60 6.98 -3.05 -23.35
N LYS A 61 5.88 -2.94 -22.58
CA LYS A 61 4.75 -2.03 -22.84
C LYS A 61 4.69 -0.83 -21.89
N ILE A 62 5.54 -0.78 -20.87
CA ILE A 62 5.66 0.31 -19.90
C ILE A 62 6.87 1.16 -20.30
#